data_AF-A0AAV0TXG3-F1
#
_entry.id   AF-A0AAV0TXG3-F1
#
_cell.length_a   1.000
_cell.length_b   1.000
_cell.length_c   1.000
_cell.angle_alpha   90.00
_cell.angle_beta   90.00
_cell.angle_gamma   90.00
#
_symmetry.space_group_name_H-M   'P 1'
#
loop_
_entity.id
_entity.type
_entity.pdbx_description
1 polymer ?
#
loop_
_entity_poly.entity_id
_entity_poly.type
_entity_poly.pdbx_seq_one_letter_code
_entity_poly.pdbx_strand_id
1 'polypeptide(L)'
;MGGVYTRVLNVASLRPGDHVCIWDYSRWPISYQHHGIVWVSGTTAAEIRVCHVWSPLEGFQEAQADSCARISTLEEFLDNRKPKHLRLVEYHTSGLREVLSRWGEVHLSKADLPEVVLARCKFLLGLGRGDFNLFTQNCEHAAHWCMTGEQWCKQTLTKAKGRVPFEKRLVKEDVDALVKEVEEVKANSRSIVSNVLKLSGSKVFLRIKGNYYVRVEADGTVGIVPQGYDPTTCGSTAFRLECYARGYNSIRVRFFHEESGCYMFSRSTFSCFRDLQMKKPRTVRGKSGLTWEYSTLGYLRSMNQHRRYVGARDDGLLLDVSMRGDAARVELIACNGAAKAYTFPDIHQVTRTYNYEKFVQWTDSQNMWDYKATNLNTSSLTSSTMTPTTERAAGVVALPSHTKSV
;
A
#
# COMPACT_ATOMS: atom_id res chain seq x y z
N MET A 1 -15.03 -14.04 9.70
CA MET A 1 -14.96 -12.57 9.84
C MET A 1 -13.50 -12.13 9.84
N GLY A 2 -13.09 -11.19 8.96
CA GLY A 2 -11.68 -10.74 8.77
C GLY A 2 -11.10 -10.04 10.01
N GLY A 3 -9.77 -9.94 10.10
CA GLY A 3 -9.12 -9.24 11.22
C GLY A 3 -9.63 -7.79 11.32
N VAL A 4 -9.95 -7.32 12.53
CA VAL A 4 -10.37 -5.91 12.74
C VAL A 4 -9.23 -4.94 12.42
N TYR A 5 -7.99 -5.40 12.58
CA TYR A 5 -6.79 -4.57 12.47
C TYR A 5 -6.32 -4.34 11.04
N THR A 6 -6.64 -5.24 10.12
CA THR A 6 -6.31 -5.15 8.69
C THR A 6 -7.37 -4.38 7.91
N ARG A 7 -8.49 -3.98 8.53
CA ARG A 7 -9.57 -3.25 7.86
C ARG A 7 -9.11 -1.84 7.45
N VAL A 8 -9.31 -1.52 6.18
CA VAL A 8 -9.20 -0.13 5.67
C VAL A 8 -10.43 0.64 6.15
N LEU A 9 -10.23 1.61 7.04
CA LEU A 9 -11.31 2.46 7.58
C LEU A 9 -11.57 3.69 6.72
N ASN A 10 -10.51 4.27 6.17
CA ASN A 10 -10.56 5.40 5.27
C ASN A 10 -9.70 5.09 4.04
N VAL A 11 -10.31 5.07 2.84
CA VAL A 11 -9.59 4.77 1.60
C VAL A 11 -8.56 5.84 1.25
N ALA A 12 -8.77 7.09 1.70
CA ALA A 12 -7.80 8.18 1.51
C ALA A 12 -6.47 7.97 2.27
N SER A 13 -6.42 7.00 3.18
CA SER A 13 -5.18 6.60 3.87
C SER A 13 -4.32 5.62 3.07
N LEU A 14 -4.83 5.10 1.95
CA LEU A 14 -4.08 4.21 1.06
C LEU A 14 -2.97 4.97 0.34
N ARG A 15 -1.80 4.33 0.22
CA ARG A 15 -0.62 4.91 -0.41
C ARG A 15 -0.06 3.99 -1.49
N PRO A 16 0.59 4.53 -2.53
CA PRO A 16 1.18 3.72 -3.59
C PRO A 16 2.12 2.63 -3.07
N GLY A 17 1.95 1.41 -3.56
CA GLY A 17 2.67 0.21 -3.07
C GLY A 17 2.03 -0.48 -1.87
N ASP A 18 0.90 0.00 -1.35
CA ASP A 18 0.11 -0.75 -0.36
C ASP A 18 -0.54 -1.97 -1.04
N HIS A 19 -0.38 -3.16 -0.46
CA HIS A 19 -1.10 -4.36 -0.89
C HIS A 19 -2.47 -4.40 -0.21
N VAL A 20 -3.53 -4.39 -1.01
CA VAL A 20 -4.91 -4.50 -0.57
C VAL A 20 -5.53 -5.82 -1.03
N CYS A 21 -6.45 -6.35 -0.22
CA CYS A 21 -7.31 -7.44 -0.65
C CYS A 21 -8.77 -7.17 -0.26
N ILE A 22 -9.70 -7.61 -1.10
CA ILE A 22 -11.15 -7.49 -0.85
C ILE A 22 -11.75 -8.89 -0.77
N TRP A 23 -12.42 -9.18 0.35
CA TRP A 23 -13.15 -10.45 0.50
C TRP A 23 -14.44 -10.44 -0.30
N ASP A 24 -14.61 -11.48 -1.10
CA ASP A 24 -15.87 -11.86 -1.69
C ASP A 24 -16.54 -12.98 -0.89
N TYR A 25 -17.77 -12.71 -0.45
CA TYR A 25 -18.62 -13.65 0.28
C TYR A 25 -19.91 -13.98 -0.51
N SER A 26 -20.08 -13.42 -1.71
CA SER A 26 -21.27 -13.61 -2.53
C SER A 26 -21.39 -15.03 -3.08
N ARG A 27 -20.26 -15.74 -3.23
CA ARG A 27 -20.15 -17.07 -3.83
C ARG A 27 -20.08 -18.21 -2.81
N TRP A 28 -20.82 -18.09 -1.70
CA TRP A 28 -20.87 -19.12 -0.65
C TRP A 28 -21.22 -20.49 -1.27
N PRO A 29 -20.50 -21.58 -0.94
CA PRO A 29 -19.58 -21.75 0.19
C PRO A 29 -18.11 -21.33 -0.04
N ILE A 30 -17.75 -20.83 -1.22
CA ILE A 30 -16.36 -20.49 -1.58
C ILE A 30 -16.12 -19.00 -1.34
N SER A 31 -15.50 -18.66 -0.21
CA SER A 31 -15.00 -17.30 0.00
C SER A 31 -13.63 -17.12 -0.66
N TYR A 32 -13.48 -16.06 -1.44
CA TYR A 32 -12.24 -15.71 -2.15
C TYR A 32 -11.79 -14.30 -1.77
N GLN A 33 -10.50 -14.01 -1.83
CA GLN A 33 -10.00 -12.63 -1.77
C GLN A 33 -9.37 -12.27 -3.09
N HIS A 34 -9.76 -11.10 -3.58
CA HIS A 34 -9.11 -10.48 -4.72
C HIS A 34 -8.03 -9.54 -4.24
N HIS A 35 -6.82 -9.68 -4.79
CA HIS A 35 -5.61 -8.98 -4.35
C HIS A 35 -5.18 -7.94 -5.38
N GLY A 36 -4.64 -6.83 -4.91
CA GLY A 36 -4.12 -5.75 -5.75
C GLY A 36 -3.14 -4.85 -5.00
N ILE A 37 -2.36 -4.10 -5.76
CA ILE A 37 -1.43 -3.10 -5.23
C ILE A 37 -1.97 -1.73 -5.56
N VAL A 38 -2.04 -0.83 -4.57
CA VAL A 38 -2.41 0.56 -4.80
C VAL A 38 -1.39 1.18 -5.76
N TRP A 39 -1.86 1.51 -6.96
CA TRP A 39 -1.07 2.10 -8.02
C TRP A 39 -1.00 3.61 -7.90
N VAL A 40 -2.08 4.27 -7.45
CA VAL A 40 -2.18 5.73 -7.24
C VAL A 40 -3.08 6.01 -6.03
N SER A 41 -2.68 6.95 -5.18
CA SER A 41 -3.53 7.45 -4.07
C SER A 41 -4.54 8.48 -4.54
N GLY A 42 -5.67 8.56 -3.85
CA GLY A 42 -6.71 9.56 -4.06
C GLY A 42 -7.51 9.77 -2.79
N THR A 43 -8.41 10.75 -2.81
CA THR A 43 -9.31 11.03 -1.69
C THR A 43 -10.57 10.16 -1.74
N THR A 44 -10.96 9.73 -2.94
CA THR A 44 -12.14 8.92 -3.22
C THR A 44 -11.79 7.58 -3.88
N ALA A 45 -12.71 6.63 -3.88
CA ALA A 45 -12.51 5.34 -4.55
C ALA A 45 -12.40 5.50 -6.09
N ALA A 46 -13.09 6.49 -6.67
CA ALA A 46 -12.99 6.84 -8.07
C ALA A 46 -11.62 7.41 -8.47
N GLU A 47 -10.89 8.04 -7.56
CA GLU A 47 -9.54 8.61 -7.80
C GLU A 47 -8.42 7.59 -7.58
N ILE A 48 -8.58 6.71 -6.58
CA ILE A 48 -7.59 5.69 -6.28
C ILE A 48 -7.48 4.70 -7.44
N ARG A 49 -6.25 4.33 -7.79
CA ARG A 49 -5.98 3.31 -8.82
C ARG A 49 -5.34 2.09 -8.18
N VAL A 50 -5.70 0.90 -8.66
CA VAL A 50 -5.17 -0.38 -8.17
C VAL A 50 -4.64 -1.18 -9.35
N CYS A 51 -3.38 -1.61 -9.25
CA CYS A 51 -2.78 -2.59 -10.16
C CYS A 51 -3.09 -4.00 -9.67
N HIS A 52 -3.74 -4.82 -10.48
CA HIS A 52 -4.17 -6.16 -10.10
C HIS A 52 -4.40 -7.04 -11.32
N VAL A 53 -4.40 -8.37 -11.13
CA VAL A 53 -4.71 -9.33 -12.18
C VAL A 53 -6.21 -9.54 -12.23
N TRP A 54 -6.86 -9.12 -13.32
CA TRP A 54 -8.31 -9.10 -13.44
C TRP A 54 -8.77 -9.01 -14.90
N SER A 55 -10.02 -9.41 -15.14
CA SER A 55 -10.73 -9.21 -16.40
C SER A 55 -12.08 -8.53 -16.15
N PRO A 56 -12.47 -7.54 -16.96
CA PRO A 56 -13.79 -6.92 -16.89
C PRO A 56 -14.90 -7.77 -17.55
N LEU A 57 -14.56 -8.92 -18.12
CA LEU A 57 -15.54 -9.81 -18.75
C LEU A 57 -16.32 -10.60 -17.70
N GLU A 58 -17.63 -10.77 -17.90
CA GLU A 58 -18.50 -11.46 -16.95
C GLU A 58 -18.47 -12.99 -17.10
N GLY A 59 -18.19 -13.48 -18.33
CA GLY A 59 -18.11 -14.91 -18.62
C GLY A 59 -16.87 -15.57 -17.98
N PHE A 60 -17.04 -16.71 -17.30
CA PHE A 60 -15.95 -17.32 -16.53
C PHE A 60 -14.76 -17.74 -17.40
N GLN A 61 -15.03 -18.38 -18.54
CA GLN A 61 -13.96 -18.86 -19.44
C GLN A 61 -13.27 -17.70 -20.13
N GLU A 62 -14.04 -16.73 -20.58
CA GLU A 62 -13.57 -15.50 -21.23
C GLU A 62 -12.76 -14.65 -20.26
N ALA A 63 -13.24 -14.47 -19.03
CA ALA A 63 -12.55 -13.75 -17.98
C ALA A 63 -11.25 -14.43 -17.58
N GLN A 64 -11.23 -15.77 -17.51
CA GLN A 64 -10.01 -16.51 -17.22
C GLN A 64 -8.97 -16.35 -18.35
N ALA A 65 -9.41 -16.42 -19.61
CA ALA A 65 -8.54 -16.23 -20.76
C ALA A 65 -8.00 -14.79 -20.88
N ASP A 66 -8.82 -13.80 -20.54
CA ASP A 66 -8.47 -12.37 -20.64
C ASP A 66 -7.76 -11.81 -19.40
N SER A 67 -7.81 -12.51 -18.26
CA SER A 67 -7.21 -12.06 -17.00
C SER A 67 -5.72 -11.76 -17.16
N CYS A 68 -5.35 -10.50 -16.93
CA CYS A 68 -3.98 -10.03 -16.96
C CYS A 68 -3.80 -8.87 -15.97
N ALA A 69 -2.56 -8.49 -15.67
CA ALA A 69 -2.32 -7.36 -14.78
C ALA A 69 -2.72 -6.05 -15.48
N ARG A 70 -3.61 -5.30 -14.83
CA ARG A 70 -4.18 -4.05 -15.33
C ARG A 70 -4.32 -3.05 -14.19
N ILE A 71 -4.54 -1.79 -14.56
CA ILE A 71 -4.84 -0.71 -13.63
C ILE A 71 -6.33 -0.37 -13.76
N SER A 72 -7.04 -0.39 -12.65
CA SER A 72 -8.46 -0.03 -12.54
C SER A 72 -8.66 0.99 -11.43
N THR A 73 -9.85 1.58 -11.33
CA THR A 73 -10.23 2.38 -10.16
C THR A 73 -10.42 1.48 -8.93
N LEU A 74 -10.39 2.04 -7.73
CA LEU A 74 -10.72 1.26 -6.53
C LEU A 74 -12.18 0.78 -6.58
N GLU A 75 -13.09 1.51 -7.22
CA GLU A 75 -14.49 1.09 -7.40
C GLU A 75 -14.60 -0.16 -8.27
N GLU A 76 -13.92 -0.17 -9.42
CA GLU A 76 -13.81 -1.33 -10.31
C GLU A 76 -13.14 -2.51 -9.57
N PHE A 77 -12.06 -2.25 -8.81
CA PHE A 77 -11.43 -3.27 -7.97
C PHE A 77 -12.38 -3.83 -6.90
N LEU A 78 -13.25 -3.01 -6.33
CA LEU A 78 -14.22 -3.46 -5.33
C LEU A 78 -15.35 -4.27 -5.97
N ASP A 79 -15.70 -4.07 -7.24
CA ASP A 79 -16.68 -4.88 -7.98
C ASP A 79 -17.95 -5.16 -7.17
N ASN A 80 -18.65 -4.08 -6.76
CA ASN A 80 -19.86 -4.12 -5.92
C ASN A 80 -19.69 -4.73 -4.51
N ARG A 81 -18.49 -5.15 -4.11
CA ARG A 81 -18.21 -5.67 -2.75
C ARG A 81 -18.18 -4.52 -1.75
N LYS A 82 -18.72 -4.78 -0.56
CA LYS A 82 -18.83 -3.77 0.50
C LYS A 82 -17.43 -3.30 0.94
N PRO A 83 -17.13 -1.98 0.99
CA PRO A 83 -15.82 -1.46 1.41
C PRO A 83 -15.38 -1.96 2.79
N LYS A 84 -16.34 -2.30 3.66
CA LYS A 84 -16.10 -2.92 4.98
C LYS A 84 -15.34 -4.26 4.90
N HIS A 85 -15.23 -4.88 3.73
CA HIS A 85 -14.48 -6.11 3.45
C HIS A 85 -13.08 -5.85 2.87
N LEU A 86 -12.75 -4.60 2.53
CA LEU A 86 -11.42 -4.20 2.08
C LEU A 86 -10.43 -4.31 3.24
N ARG A 87 -9.25 -4.85 2.93
CA ARG A 87 -8.17 -5.08 3.89
C ARG A 87 -6.85 -4.58 3.32
N LEU A 88 -6.01 -4.06 4.21
CA LEU A 88 -4.58 -3.87 3.98
C LEU A 88 -3.85 -5.14 4.41
N VAL A 89 -3.05 -5.71 3.51
CA VAL A 89 -2.28 -6.92 3.78
C VAL A 89 -1.03 -6.56 4.58
N GLU A 90 -0.79 -7.30 5.66
CA GLU A 90 0.33 -7.06 6.57
C GLU A 90 1.52 -7.97 6.28
N TYR A 91 2.72 -7.40 6.37
CA TYR A 91 3.99 -8.08 6.15
C TYR A 91 4.89 -8.00 7.38
N HIS A 92 5.88 -8.91 7.45
CA HIS A 92 6.89 -8.97 8.49
C HIS A 92 6.28 -9.21 9.89
N THR A 93 5.24 -10.03 10.00
CA THR A 93 4.58 -10.29 11.30
C THR A 93 5.22 -11.45 12.08
N SER A 94 4.74 -11.72 13.30
CA SER A 94 5.17 -12.92 14.06
C SER A 94 4.45 -14.17 13.59
N GLY A 95 5.06 -15.35 13.79
CA GLY A 95 4.46 -16.66 13.48
C GLY A 95 3.10 -16.88 14.11
N LEU A 96 2.95 -16.53 15.39
CA LEU A 96 1.65 -16.61 16.08
C LEU A 96 0.57 -15.77 15.38
N ARG A 97 0.92 -14.56 14.91
CA ARG A 97 -0.05 -13.71 14.21
C ARG A 97 -0.40 -14.28 12.85
N GLU A 98 0.57 -14.83 12.13
CA GLU A 98 0.31 -15.48 10.85
C GLU A 98 -0.64 -16.67 11.00
N VAL A 99 -0.48 -17.48 12.05
CA VAL A 99 -1.38 -18.61 12.37
C VAL A 99 -2.78 -18.13 12.76
N LEU A 100 -2.87 -17.06 13.57
CA LEU A 100 -4.16 -16.51 14.01
C LEU A 100 -4.86 -15.67 12.94
N SER A 101 -4.13 -15.18 11.95
CA SER A 101 -4.68 -14.42 10.83
C SER A 101 -5.44 -15.32 9.87
N ARG A 102 -6.52 -14.79 9.28
CA ARG A 102 -7.23 -15.49 8.19
C ARG A 102 -6.36 -15.50 6.93
N TRP A 103 -6.69 -16.41 6.01
CA TRP A 103 -6.04 -16.60 4.71
C TRP A 103 -5.72 -15.26 4.01
N GLY A 104 -4.53 -15.15 3.41
CA GLY A 104 -4.07 -14.03 2.56
C GLY A 104 -3.89 -12.63 3.18
N GLU A 105 -4.29 -12.37 4.44
CA GLU A 105 -4.22 -11.02 5.02
C GLU A 105 -2.88 -10.68 5.70
N VAL A 106 -2.07 -11.70 6.02
CA VAL A 106 -0.86 -11.56 6.83
C VAL A 106 0.21 -12.54 6.38
N HIS A 107 1.43 -12.04 6.17
CA HIS A 107 2.60 -12.81 5.74
C HIS A 107 3.83 -12.58 6.66
N LEU A 108 4.65 -13.61 6.84
CA LEU A 108 5.95 -13.49 7.53
C LEU A 108 7.00 -12.75 6.70
N SER A 109 6.93 -12.87 5.38
CA SER A 109 7.90 -12.27 4.47
C SER A 109 8.00 -10.75 4.67
N LYS A 110 9.20 -10.21 4.47
CA LYS A 110 9.41 -8.76 4.54
C LYS A 110 8.96 -8.13 3.23
N ALA A 111 8.15 -7.08 3.33
CA ALA A 111 7.80 -6.25 2.18
C ALA A 111 9.02 -5.44 1.71
N ASP A 112 9.15 -5.33 0.39
CA ASP A 112 10.08 -4.44 -0.29
C ASP A 112 9.60 -2.97 -0.23
N LEU A 113 10.45 -2.05 -0.69
CA LEU A 113 10.09 -0.64 -0.80
C LEU A 113 8.94 -0.41 -1.78
N PRO A 114 8.06 0.58 -1.53
CA PRO A 114 7.00 0.97 -2.45
C PRO A 114 7.49 1.14 -3.90
N GLU A 115 8.65 1.77 -4.08
CA GLU A 115 9.25 1.98 -5.40
C GLU A 115 9.59 0.66 -6.11
N VAL A 116 10.13 -0.33 -5.38
CA VAL A 116 10.38 -1.69 -5.90
C VAL A 116 9.06 -2.40 -6.22
N VAL A 117 8.07 -2.29 -5.33
CA VAL A 117 6.74 -2.89 -5.53
C VAL A 117 6.09 -2.35 -6.80
N LEU A 118 6.18 -1.04 -7.02
CA LEU A 118 5.61 -0.36 -8.17
C LEU A 118 6.38 -0.67 -9.47
N ALA A 119 7.71 -0.79 -9.42
CA ALA A 119 8.51 -1.28 -10.56
C ALA A 119 8.03 -2.66 -11.04
N ARG A 120 7.80 -3.57 -10.10
CA ARG A 120 7.26 -4.91 -10.37
C ARG A 120 5.84 -4.88 -10.89
N CYS A 121 4.97 -4.02 -10.34
CA CYS A 121 3.61 -3.85 -10.85
C CYS A 121 3.62 -3.38 -12.30
N LYS A 122 4.46 -2.38 -12.63
CA LYS A 122 4.65 -1.86 -13.99
C LYS A 122 5.07 -2.96 -14.95
N PHE A 123 6.06 -3.76 -14.56
CA PHE A 123 6.55 -4.87 -15.37
C PHE A 123 5.46 -5.90 -15.69
N LEU A 124 4.52 -6.13 -14.76
CA LEU A 124 3.43 -7.07 -15.00
C LEU A 124 2.34 -6.54 -15.92
N LEU A 125 2.23 -5.23 -16.17
CA LEU A 125 1.11 -4.66 -16.91
C LEU A 125 0.95 -5.30 -18.30
N GLY A 126 -0.24 -5.81 -18.57
CA GLY A 126 -0.57 -6.55 -19.79
C GLY A 126 -0.18 -8.03 -19.79
N LEU A 127 0.64 -8.49 -18.84
CA LEU A 127 1.00 -9.90 -18.69
C LEU A 127 -0.10 -10.70 -17.99
N GLY A 128 -0.22 -11.97 -18.37
CA GLY A 128 -1.10 -12.95 -17.71
C GLY A 128 -2.23 -13.50 -18.57
N ARG A 129 -2.57 -12.86 -19.71
CA ARG A 129 -3.63 -13.33 -20.62
C ARG A 129 -3.38 -14.79 -21.00
N GLY A 130 -4.30 -15.70 -20.69
CA GLY A 130 -4.18 -17.13 -20.97
C GLY A 130 -3.18 -17.92 -20.12
N ASP A 131 -2.44 -17.28 -19.20
CA ASP A 131 -1.58 -17.95 -18.21
C ASP A 131 -2.15 -17.85 -16.78
N PHE A 132 -3.15 -16.99 -16.57
CA PHE A 132 -3.84 -16.86 -15.28
C PHE A 132 -4.55 -18.15 -14.87
N ASN A 133 -4.32 -18.57 -13.63
CA ASN A 133 -4.94 -19.75 -13.06
C ASN A 133 -5.24 -19.54 -11.59
N LEU A 134 -6.50 -19.72 -11.19
CA LEU A 134 -6.98 -19.45 -9.83
C LEU A 134 -6.22 -20.23 -8.75
N PHE A 135 -5.68 -21.41 -9.07
CA PHE A 135 -5.02 -22.30 -8.13
C PHE A 135 -3.49 -22.22 -8.14
N THR A 136 -2.90 -21.88 -9.30
CA THR A 136 -1.44 -22.01 -9.50
C THR A 136 -0.74 -20.71 -9.88
N GLN A 137 -1.47 -19.72 -10.41
CA GLN A 137 -0.92 -18.41 -10.76
C GLN A 137 -2.04 -17.35 -10.76
N ASN A 138 -2.45 -16.97 -9.55
CA ASN A 138 -3.59 -16.09 -9.30
C ASN A 138 -3.16 -14.67 -8.90
N CYS A 139 -4.13 -13.82 -8.55
CA CYS A 139 -3.85 -12.44 -8.16
C CYS A 139 -3.00 -12.32 -6.89
N GLU A 140 -3.10 -13.26 -5.93
CA GLU A 140 -2.29 -13.27 -4.71
C GLU A 140 -0.83 -13.56 -5.04
N HIS A 141 -0.55 -14.52 -5.93
CA HIS A 141 0.82 -14.81 -6.38
C HIS A 141 1.50 -13.56 -6.97
N ALA A 142 0.79 -12.88 -7.88
CA ALA A 142 1.29 -11.67 -8.53
C ALA A 142 1.51 -10.54 -7.51
N ALA A 143 0.53 -10.26 -6.64
CA ALA A 143 0.63 -9.22 -5.63
C ALA A 143 1.72 -9.52 -4.58
N HIS A 144 1.83 -10.76 -4.12
CA HIS A 144 2.87 -11.19 -3.19
C HIS A 144 4.26 -11.09 -3.82
N TRP A 145 4.41 -11.44 -5.10
CA TRP A 145 5.66 -11.27 -5.82
C TRP A 145 6.03 -9.79 -5.98
N CYS A 146 5.06 -8.91 -6.30
CA CYS A 146 5.32 -7.48 -6.28
C CYS A 146 5.84 -7.03 -4.91
N MET A 147 5.25 -7.52 -3.82
CA MET A 147 5.63 -7.13 -2.46
C MET A 147 6.97 -7.70 -1.97
N THR A 148 7.40 -8.87 -2.44
CA THR A 148 8.50 -9.62 -1.80
C THR A 148 9.55 -10.18 -2.76
N GLY A 149 9.23 -10.25 -4.05
CA GLY A 149 10.00 -10.98 -5.05
C GLY A 149 9.73 -12.50 -5.06
N GLU A 150 8.85 -13.00 -4.20
CA GLU A 150 8.47 -14.43 -4.15
C GLU A 150 7.03 -14.65 -4.61
N GLN A 151 6.81 -15.65 -5.45
CA GLN A 151 5.47 -16.02 -5.93
C GLN A 151 4.83 -17.03 -4.95
N TRP A 152 4.05 -16.52 -3.99
CA TRP A 152 3.39 -17.33 -2.96
C TRP A 152 1.92 -16.95 -2.83
N CYS A 153 1.06 -17.95 -2.67
CA CYS A 153 -0.36 -17.77 -2.40
C CYS A 153 -0.73 -18.50 -1.12
N LYS A 154 -1.14 -17.74 -0.10
CA LYS A 154 -1.58 -18.30 1.18
C LYS A 154 -2.95 -18.95 1.04
N GLN A 155 -3.83 -18.46 0.18
CA GLN A 155 -5.16 -19.04 -0.02
C GLN A 155 -5.12 -20.49 -0.49
N THR A 156 -4.19 -20.81 -1.38
CA THR A 156 -4.04 -22.15 -1.97
C THR A 156 -2.84 -22.91 -1.42
N LEU A 157 -2.01 -22.26 -0.59
CA LEU A 157 -0.76 -22.79 -0.05
C LEU A 157 0.20 -23.26 -1.16
N THR A 158 0.24 -22.51 -2.26
CA THR A 158 1.06 -22.85 -3.43
C THR A 158 2.19 -21.84 -3.64
N LYS A 159 3.28 -22.35 -4.21
CA LYS A 159 4.43 -21.58 -4.69
C LYS A 159 4.52 -21.75 -6.20
N ALA A 160 4.44 -20.65 -6.95
CA ALA A 160 4.61 -20.72 -8.39
C ALA A 160 6.09 -20.87 -8.76
N LYS A 161 6.35 -21.49 -9.93
CA LYS A 161 7.70 -21.68 -10.48
C LYS A 161 8.10 -20.46 -11.31
N GLY A 162 9.40 -20.17 -11.36
CA GLY A 162 9.98 -19.08 -12.16
C GLY A 162 10.45 -17.89 -11.31
N ARG A 163 11.23 -17.00 -11.94
CA ARG A 163 11.77 -15.77 -11.35
C ARG A 163 10.69 -14.70 -11.19
N VAL A 164 9.74 -14.67 -12.12
CA VAL A 164 8.66 -13.67 -12.19
C VAL A 164 7.33 -14.33 -12.57
N PRO A 165 6.18 -13.72 -12.22
CA PRO A 165 4.88 -14.15 -12.73
C PRO A 165 4.85 -14.10 -14.25
N PHE A 166 4.21 -15.10 -14.86
CA PHE A 166 4.02 -15.20 -16.31
C PHE A 166 5.33 -15.27 -17.13
N GLU A 167 6.43 -15.75 -16.53
CA GLU A 167 7.77 -15.78 -17.15
C GLU A 167 7.84 -16.48 -18.52
N LYS A 168 6.98 -17.48 -18.79
CA LYS A 168 7.02 -18.26 -20.03
C LYS A 168 6.87 -17.43 -21.31
N ARG A 169 6.30 -16.24 -21.21
CA ARG A 169 6.05 -15.33 -22.35
C ARG A 169 6.99 -14.13 -22.38
N LEU A 170 8.01 -14.13 -21.53
CA LEU A 170 8.92 -13.02 -21.39
C LEU A 170 10.26 -13.34 -22.01
N VAL A 171 10.82 -12.34 -22.67
CA VAL A 171 12.21 -12.39 -23.12
C VAL A 171 13.11 -12.22 -21.90
N LYS A 172 14.24 -12.93 -21.88
CA LYS A 172 15.13 -12.96 -20.72
C LYS A 172 15.65 -11.57 -20.38
N GLU A 173 15.92 -10.77 -21.39
CA GLU A 173 16.46 -9.42 -21.31
C GLU A 173 15.53 -8.47 -20.54
N ASP A 174 14.21 -8.60 -20.71
CA ASP A 174 13.22 -7.80 -19.99
C ASP A 174 13.23 -8.12 -18.49
N VAL A 175 13.33 -9.41 -18.15
CA VAL A 175 13.44 -9.86 -16.76
C VAL A 175 14.74 -9.35 -16.13
N ASP A 176 15.84 -9.44 -16.86
CA ASP A 176 17.15 -9.00 -16.38
C ASP A 176 17.19 -7.46 -16.22
N ALA A 177 16.51 -6.70 -17.10
CA ALA A 177 16.34 -5.25 -16.97
C ALA A 177 15.55 -4.87 -15.70
N LEU A 178 14.45 -5.56 -15.41
CA LEU A 178 13.70 -5.36 -14.16
C LEU A 178 14.58 -5.66 -12.93
N VAL A 179 15.31 -6.77 -12.94
CA VAL A 179 16.18 -7.15 -11.82
C VAL A 179 17.23 -6.07 -11.56
N LYS A 180 17.81 -5.51 -12.62
CA LYS A 180 18.76 -4.40 -12.54
C LYS A 180 18.12 -3.16 -11.92
N GLU A 181 16.95 -2.73 -12.41
CA GLU A 181 16.21 -1.58 -11.86
C GLU A 181 15.92 -1.77 -10.36
N VAL A 182 15.45 -2.96 -9.96
CA VAL A 182 15.18 -3.28 -8.56
C VAL A 182 16.45 -3.18 -7.70
N GLU A 183 17.58 -3.70 -8.18
CA GLU A 183 18.83 -3.64 -7.41
C GLU A 183 19.40 -2.21 -7.31
N GLU A 184 19.19 -1.36 -8.31
CA GLU A 184 19.54 0.07 -8.25
C GLU A 184 18.72 0.79 -7.16
N VAL A 185 17.40 0.58 -7.11
CA VAL A 185 16.53 1.14 -6.05
C VAL A 185 16.97 0.64 -4.66
N LYS A 186 17.24 -0.66 -4.54
CA LYS A 186 17.74 -1.24 -3.29
C LYS A 186 19.12 -0.69 -2.90
N ALA A 187 20.01 -0.42 -3.85
CA ALA A 187 21.33 0.16 -3.58
C ALA A 187 21.21 1.57 -2.99
N ASN A 188 20.35 2.41 -3.56
CA ASN A 188 20.06 3.74 -3.02
C ASN A 188 19.52 3.67 -1.59
N SER A 189 18.56 2.76 -1.35
CA SER A 189 18.03 2.51 -0.01
C SER A 189 19.12 2.04 0.98
N ARG A 190 20.00 1.14 0.56
CA ARG A 190 21.13 0.66 1.40
C ARG A 190 22.04 1.82 1.83
N SER A 191 22.24 2.82 0.95
CA SER A 191 23.00 4.04 1.27
C SER A 191 22.33 4.84 2.38
N ILE A 192 21.03 5.14 2.27
CA ILE A 192 20.26 5.85 3.30
C ILE A 192 20.33 5.10 4.65
N VAL A 193 20.19 3.78 4.63
CA VAL A 193 20.32 2.94 5.82
C VAL A 193 21.72 3.07 6.44
N SER A 194 22.78 2.95 5.62
CA SER A 194 24.16 3.14 6.11
C SER A 194 24.34 4.50 6.77
N ASN A 195 23.65 5.52 6.26
CA ASN A 195 23.74 6.88 6.74
C ASN A 195 23.08 7.05 8.11
N VAL A 196 21.89 6.49 8.31
CA VAL A 196 21.20 6.49 9.61
C VAL A 196 21.99 5.68 10.65
N LEU A 197 22.62 4.57 10.27
CA LEU A 197 23.40 3.74 11.20
C LEU A 197 24.60 4.49 11.82
N LYS A 198 25.19 5.43 11.10
CA LYS A 198 26.27 6.30 11.63
C LYS A 198 25.81 7.19 12.78
N LEU A 199 24.50 7.44 12.91
CA LEU A 199 23.91 8.20 14.01
C LEU A 199 23.74 7.37 15.29
N SER A 200 23.97 6.04 15.25
CA SER A 200 23.85 5.19 16.43
C SER A 200 24.78 5.66 17.55
N GLY A 201 24.24 5.79 18.76
CA GLY A 201 24.92 6.34 19.93
C GLY A 201 24.91 7.86 20.03
N SER A 202 24.57 8.59 18.95
CA SER A 202 24.51 10.05 18.96
C SER A 202 23.19 10.58 19.55
N LYS A 203 23.22 11.82 20.03
CA LYS A 203 22.00 12.57 20.39
C LYS A 203 21.34 13.11 19.13
N VAL A 204 20.05 12.84 18.98
CA VAL A 204 19.22 13.29 17.85
C VAL A 204 17.93 13.95 18.34
N PHE A 205 17.49 14.96 17.61
CA PHE A 205 16.12 15.44 17.63
C PHE A 205 15.30 14.69 16.58
N LEU A 206 14.01 14.52 16.85
CA LEU A 206 13.06 13.90 15.93
C LEU A 206 12.21 14.99 15.30
N ARG A 207 12.42 15.25 14.00
CA ARG A 207 11.62 16.22 13.26
C ARG A 207 10.44 15.51 12.59
N ILE A 208 9.25 16.05 12.78
CA ILE A 208 7.96 15.50 12.37
C ILE A 208 7.34 16.44 11.34
N LYS A 209 6.86 15.89 10.21
CA LYS A 209 6.24 16.66 9.12
C LYS A 209 7.09 17.85 8.60
N GLY A 210 8.41 17.83 8.82
CA GLY A 210 9.37 18.82 8.34
C GLY A 210 9.51 20.10 9.17
N ASN A 211 8.53 20.44 10.02
CA ASN A 211 8.50 21.72 10.76
C ASN A 211 8.10 21.59 12.24
N TYR A 212 7.90 20.37 12.74
CA TYR A 212 7.66 20.11 14.15
C TYR A 212 8.78 19.25 14.75
N TYR A 213 9.02 19.35 16.04
CA TYR A 213 9.96 18.52 16.77
C TYR A 213 9.29 17.79 17.92
N VAL A 214 9.80 16.62 18.26
CA VAL A 214 9.29 15.86 19.41
C VAL A 214 9.69 16.53 20.72
N ARG A 215 8.72 16.64 21.64
CA ARG A 215 8.92 17.07 23.02
C ARG A 215 8.30 16.03 23.97
N VAL A 216 9.02 15.75 25.05
CA VAL A 216 8.51 14.95 26.18
C VAL A 216 7.93 15.90 27.22
N GLU A 217 6.67 15.71 27.55
CA GLU A 217 5.97 16.48 28.58
C GLU A 217 6.32 15.95 29.99
N ALA A 218 6.04 16.75 31.02
CA ALA A 218 6.38 16.41 32.41
C ALA A 218 5.72 15.11 32.92
N ASP A 219 4.55 14.75 32.37
CA ASP A 219 3.83 13.51 32.68
C ASP A 219 4.36 12.28 31.92
N GLY A 220 5.36 12.47 31.05
CA GLY A 220 5.96 11.42 30.21
C GLY A 220 5.26 11.22 28.87
N THR A 221 4.21 11.99 28.56
CA THR A 221 3.55 11.98 27.26
C THR A 221 4.47 12.53 26.17
N VAL A 222 4.38 11.97 24.96
CA VAL A 222 5.20 12.39 23.82
C VAL A 222 4.36 13.25 22.87
N GLY A 223 4.69 14.53 22.80
CA GLY A 223 4.05 15.52 21.93
C GLY A 223 4.98 16.07 20.86
N ILE A 224 4.49 17.09 20.15
CA ILE A 224 5.24 17.85 19.16
C ILE A 224 5.17 19.35 19.42
N VAL A 225 6.24 20.05 19.05
CA VAL A 225 6.37 21.52 19.14
C VAL A 225 6.74 22.09 17.77
N PRO A 226 6.23 23.26 17.37
CA PRO A 226 6.66 23.90 16.15
C PRO A 226 8.14 24.31 16.26
N GLN A 227 8.89 24.17 15.18
CA GLN A 227 10.32 24.53 15.12
C GLN A 227 10.59 25.99 15.48
N GLY A 228 9.69 26.92 15.12
CA GLY A 228 9.95 28.35 15.25
C GLY A 228 11.16 28.81 14.41
N TYR A 229 11.88 29.83 14.90
CA TYR A 229 13.03 30.42 14.21
C TYR A 229 14.33 29.60 14.38
N ASP A 230 14.51 28.91 15.51
CA ASP A 230 15.68 28.09 15.79
C ASP A 230 15.27 26.71 16.36
N PRO A 231 15.58 25.60 15.65
CA PRO A 231 15.34 24.24 16.13
C PRO A 231 15.93 23.93 17.50
N THR A 232 17.03 24.58 17.88
CA THR A 232 17.74 24.29 19.14
C THR A 232 17.05 24.91 20.36
N THR A 233 16.20 25.91 20.15
CA THR A 233 15.51 26.63 21.23
C THR A 233 14.01 26.34 21.27
N CYS A 234 13.49 25.47 20.40
CA CYS A 234 12.06 25.21 20.28
C CYS A 234 11.48 24.32 21.41
N GLY A 235 12.28 23.95 22.40
CA GLY A 235 11.88 23.04 23.48
C GLY A 235 11.83 21.58 23.06
N SER A 236 12.52 21.20 21.98
CA SER A 236 12.64 19.82 21.51
C SER A 236 13.42 18.95 22.49
N THR A 237 13.02 17.68 22.63
CA THR A 237 13.73 16.71 23.45
C THR A 237 14.77 15.96 22.63
N ALA A 238 16.00 15.89 23.13
CA ALA A 238 17.08 15.11 22.53
C ALA A 238 17.03 13.65 22.99
N PHE A 239 17.18 12.71 22.05
CA PHE A 239 17.23 11.28 22.34
C PHE A 239 18.57 10.70 21.93
N ARG A 240 19.16 9.85 22.76
CA ARG A 240 20.24 8.96 22.32
C ARG A 240 19.62 7.88 21.43
N LEU A 241 20.06 7.84 20.17
CA LEU A 241 19.59 6.86 19.19
C LEU A 241 20.35 5.54 19.37
N GLU A 242 19.62 4.42 19.41
CA GLU A 242 20.24 3.09 19.41
C GLU A 242 19.79 2.32 18.17
N CYS A 243 20.73 1.85 17.35
CA CYS A 243 20.45 0.99 16.19
C CYS A 243 20.96 -0.43 16.44
N TYR A 244 20.18 -1.47 16.08
CA TYR A 244 20.52 -2.86 16.44
C TYR A 244 20.28 -3.93 15.36
N ALA A 245 19.49 -3.65 14.32
CA ALA A 245 19.40 -4.55 13.18
C ALA A 245 19.16 -3.79 11.89
N ARG A 246 19.73 -4.32 10.81
CA ARG A 246 19.74 -3.70 9.49
C ARG A 246 18.98 -4.58 8.49
N GLY A 247 17.95 -4.03 7.87
CA GLY A 247 17.47 -4.46 6.56
C GLY A 247 18.00 -3.53 5.47
N TYR A 248 17.72 -3.81 4.20
CA TYR A 248 18.13 -2.90 3.12
C TYR A 248 17.25 -1.64 3.06
N ASN A 249 15.98 -1.74 3.49
CA ASN A 249 14.96 -0.69 3.47
C ASN A 249 14.52 -0.18 4.85
N SER A 250 15.11 -0.72 5.91
CA SER A 250 14.73 -0.37 7.27
C SER A 250 15.83 -0.66 8.27
N ILE A 251 15.81 0.08 9.38
CA ILE A 251 16.67 -0.14 10.54
C ILE A 251 15.79 -0.26 11.76
N ARG A 252 16.25 -1.09 12.66
CA ARG A 252 15.65 -1.29 13.95
C ARG A 252 16.27 -0.30 14.96
N VAL A 253 15.44 0.57 15.53
CA VAL A 253 15.85 1.72 16.36
C VAL A 253 15.16 1.79 17.73
N ARG A 254 15.80 2.47 18.68
CA ARG A 254 15.24 2.86 19.99
C ARG A 254 15.63 4.29 20.31
N PHE A 255 14.78 4.96 21.07
CA PHE A 255 14.98 6.34 21.49
C PHE A 255 15.05 6.39 23.00
N PHE A 256 16.26 6.66 23.52
CA PHE A 256 16.54 6.76 24.94
C PHE A 256 16.67 8.22 25.36
N HIS A 257 15.94 8.62 26.39
CA HIS A 257 16.05 9.93 26.98
C HIS A 257 16.95 9.86 28.22
N GLU A 258 18.14 10.46 28.14
CA GLU A 258 19.18 10.32 29.15
C GLU A 258 18.78 10.91 30.50
N GLU A 259 18.15 12.10 30.50
CA GLU A 259 17.82 12.83 31.72
C GLU A 259 16.81 12.07 32.59
N SER A 260 15.82 11.42 31.98
CA SER A 260 14.81 10.64 32.72
C SER A 260 15.14 9.15 32.85
N GLY A 261 16.14 8.66 32.12
CA GLY A 261 16.47 7.23 32.03
C GLY A 261 15.35 6.38 31.41
N CYS A 262 14.47 6.98 30.61
CA CYS A 262 13.31 6.33 30.00
C CYS A 262 13.50 6.12 28.49
N TYR A 263 12.77 5.15 27.94
CA TYR A 263 12.66 4.94 26.49
C TYR A 263 11.29 5.39 25.99
N MET A 264 11.20 5.75 24.71
CA MET A 264 9.92 5.97 24.03
C MET A 264 9.25 4.64 23.68
N PHE A 265 8.00 4.46 24.11
CA PHE A 265 7.20 3.26 23.88
C PHE A 265 5.95 3.54 23.05
N SER A 266 5.66 2.61 22.13
CA SER A 266 4.31 2.36 21.61
C SER A 266 3.46 1.72 22.71
N ARG A 267 2.20 2.13 22.85
CA ARG A 267 1.29 1.52 23.84
C ARG A 267 0.72 0.19 23.32
N SER A 268 0.40 -0.70 24.25
CA SER A 268 -0.20 -2.00 23.96
C SER A 268 -1.64 -1.87 23.46
N THR A 269 -2.09 -2.84 22.65
CA THR A 269 -3.45 -2.96 22.10
C THR A 269 -4.57 -3.00 23.13
N PHE A 270 -4.27 -3.31 24.38
CA PHE A 270 -5.24 -3.38 25.47
C PHE A 270 -5.47 -2.05 26.20
N SER A 271 -4.78 -0.97 25.82
CA SER A 271 -5.03 0.37 26.36
C SER A 271 -5.94 1.16 25.42
N CYS A 272 -6.96 1.83 25.97
CA CYS A 272 -7.84 2.75 25.25
C CYS A 272 -7.11 3.99 24.68
N PHE A 273 -5.90 4.29 25.19
CA PHE A 273 -5.08 5.41 24.72
C PHE A 273 -3.97 4.91 23.79
N ARG A 274 -3.89 5.49 22.59
CA ARG A 274 -2.90 5.15 21.55
C ARG A 274 -1.64 6.02 21.61
N ASP A 275 -1.56 6.92 22.58
CA ASP A 275 -0.51 7.93 22.65
C ASP A 275 0.83 7.33 23.08
N LEU A 276 1.91 7.86 22.51
CA LEU A 276 3.28 7.47 22.81
C LEU A 276 3.69 7.98 24.20
N GLN A 277 4.49 7.19 24.90
CA GLN A 277 4.83 7.45 26.31
C GLN A 277 6.27 7.08 26.64
N MET A 278 6.89 7.86 27.52
CA MET A 278 8.23 7.60 28.06
C MET A 278 8.14 6.67 29.27
N LYS A 279 8.86 5.54 29.25
CA LYS A 279 8.84 4.56 30.34
C LYS A 279 10.21 3.96 30.63
N LYS A 280 10.45 3.58 31.89
CA LYS A 280 11.58 2.73 32.25
C LYS A 280 11.34 1.30 31.75
N PRO A 281 12.36 0.63 31.18
CA PRO A 281 12.22 -0.75 30.74
C PRO A 281 12.03 -1.65 31.98
N ARG A 282 10.93 -2.40 32.02
CA ARG A 282 10.71 -3.43 33.05
C ARG A 282 11.28 -4.75 32.57
N THR A 283 12.07 -5.42 33.40
CA THR A 283 12.69 -6.73 33.10
C THR A 283 11.69 -7.81 32.69
N VAL A 284 10.47 -7.76 33.23
CA VAL A 284 9.41 -8.77 33.00
C VAL A 284 8.57 -8.47 31.74
N ARG A 285 8.57 -7.23 31.23
CA ARG A 285 7.76 -6.83 30.08
C ARG A 285 8.63 -6.83 28.82
N GLY A 286 8.22 -7.56 27.79
CA GLY A 286 9.00 -7.72 26.56
C GLY A 286 9.48 -6.39 25.94
N LYS A 287 10.68 -6.40 25.36
CA LYS A 287 11.32 -5.22 24.75
C LYS A 287 10.70 -4.79 23.40
N SER A 288 9.57 -5.36 22.98
CA SER A 288 8.96 -5.10 21.67
C SER A 288 8.34 -3.71 21.56
N GLY A 289 7.74 -3.18 22.65
CA GLY A 289 7.08 -1.88 22.66
C GLY A 289 8.01 -0.66 22.62
N LEU A 290 9.29 -0.83 22.95
CA LEU A 290 10.32 0.24 22.88
C LEU A 290 11.13 0.21 21.58
N THR A 291 10.85 -0.76 20.72
CA THR A 291 11.65 -1.17 19.58
C THR A 291 10.86 -0.80 18.33
N TRP A 292 11.45 0.01 17.46
CA TRP A 292 10.80 0.52 16.26
C TRP A 292 11.55 0.07 15.01
N GLU A 293 10.83 -0.14 13.92
CA GLU A 293 11.40 -0.24 12.59
C GLU A 293 11.27 1.12 11.91
N TYR A 294 12.40 1.76 11.64
CA TYR A 294 12.53 2.99 10.89
C TYR A 294 12.78 2.66 9.42
N SER A 295 11.86 3.06 8.53
CA SER A 295 12.03 2.86 7.09
C SER A 295 12.89 3.95 6.46
N THR A 296 13.47 3.67 5.29
CA THR A 296 14.23 4.68 4.52
C THR A 296 13.37 5.84 4.02
N LEU A 297 12.05 5.71 4.04
CA LEU A 297 11.10 6.78 3.73
C LEU A 297 10.71 7.63 4.95
N GLY A 298 11.31 7.36 6.12
CA GLY A 298 11.10 8.11 7.35
C GLY A 298 9.90 7.67 8.18
N TYR A 299 9.33 6.48 7.93
CA TYR A 299 8.23 5.97 8.75
C TYR A 299 8.75 5.18 9.95
N LEU A 300 8.21 5.46 11.14
CA LEU A 300 8.41 4.63 12.32
C LEU A 300 7.27 3.63 12.46
N ARG A 301 7.62 2.35 12.60
CA ARG A 301 6.68 1.25 12.80
C ARG A 301 7.01 0.48 14.07
N SER A 302 6.08 0.46 15.03
CA SER A 302 6.24 -0.28 16.28
C SER A 302 6.50 -1.75 16.01
N MET A 303 7.44 -2.38 16.71
CA MET A 303 7.64 -3.84 16.64
C MET A 303 6.73 -4.59 17.61
N ASN A 304 5.83 -3.88 18.29
CA ASN A 304 4.77 -4.49 19.10
C ASN A 304 3.73 -5.19 18.20
N GLN A 305 2.86 -5.99 18.82
CA GLN A 305 1.74 -6.63 18.12
C GLN A 305 1.01 -5.56 17.27
N HIS A 306 0.75 -5.86 16.00
CA HIS A 306 0.08 -5.01 15.01
C HIS A 306 0.91 -3.98 14.25
N ARG A 307 2.23 -3.92 14.43
CA ARG A 307 3.14 -3.17 13.55
C ARG A 307 2.61 -1.79 13.13
N ARG A 308 2.11 -1.03 14.11
CA ARG A 308 1.47 0.27 13.89
C ARG A 308 2.50 1.34 13.55
N TYR A 309 2.09 2.31 12.75
CA TYR A 309 2.90 3.48 12.43
C TYR A 309 2.77 4.55 13.52
N VAL A 310 3.70 5.50 13.55
CA VAL A 310 3.56 6.73 14.35
C VAL A 310 2.86 7.79 13.52
N GLY A 311 1.74 8.31 14.01
CA GLY A 311 1.03 9.48 13.48
C GLY A 311 1.16 10.68 14.41
N ALA A 312 0.66 11.84 13.96
CA ALA A 312 0.56 13.06 14.75
C ALA A 312 -0.86 13.61 14.67
N ARG A 313 -1.49 13.81 15.83
CA ARG A 313 -2.86 14.32 15.98
C ARG A 313 -2.86 15.85 16.09
N ASP A 314 -4.01 16.46 15.82
CA ASP A 314 -4.17 17.93 15.77
C ASP A 314 -3.95 18.62 17.12
N ASP A 315 -4.08 17.90 18.23
CA ASP A 315 -3.76 18.39 19.58
C ASP A 315 -2.27 18.32 19.94
N GLY A 316 -1.41 17.99 18.97
CA GLY A 316 0.03 17.97 19.14
C GLY A 316 0.57 16.70 19.80
N LEU A 317 -0.21 15.62 19.93
CA LEU A 317 0.25 14.35 20.47
C LEU A 317 0.67 13.35 19.39
N LEU A 318 1.72 12.57 19.67
CA LEU A 318 2.09 11.42 18.85
C LEU A 318 1.35 10.17 19.30
N LEU A 319 0.84 9.41 18.33
CA LEU A 319 0.04 8.21 18.58
C LEU A 319 0.29 7.08 17.57
N ASP A 320 -0.10 5.87 17.95
CA ASP A 320 -0.08 4.71 17.05
C ASP A 320 -1.26 4.73 16.05
N VAL A 321 -0.95 4.76 14.75
CA VAL A 321 -1.91 4.71 13.64
C VAL A 321 -1.76 3.43 12.81
N SER A 322 -2.84 2.97 12.17
CA SER A 322 -2.85 1.69 11.46
C SER A 322 -2.34 1.78 10.02
N MET A 323 -2.55 2.91 9.35
CA MET A 323 -2.33 3.06 7.92
C MET A 323 -1.15 3.97 7.64
N ARG A 324 -0.42 3.69 6.55
CA ARG A 324 0.74 4.48 6.15
C ARG A 324 0.36 5.91 5.77
N GLY A 325 -0.83 6.13 5.22
CA GLY A 325 -1.28 7.47 4.87
C GLY A 325 -1.58 8.41 6.04
N ASP A 326 -1.84 7.83 7.22
CA ASP A 326 -2.07 8.58 8.46
C ASP A 326 -0.77 8.75 9.27
N ALA A 327 0.32 8.11 8.84
CA ALA A 327 1.60 8.13 9.50
C ALA A 327 2.33 9.45 9.25
N ALA A 328 3.01 9.94 10.28
CA ALA A 328 3.91 11.07 10.15
C ALA A 328 5.29 10.61 9.67
N ARG A 329 5.92 11.42 8.81
CA ARG A 329 7.34 11.26 8.48
C ARG A 329 8.19 11.80 9.62
N VAL A 330 9.22 11.02 9.96
CA VAL A 330 10.17 11.31 11.03
C VAL A 330 11.57 11.40 10.43
N GLU A 331 12.23 12.51 10.68
CA GLU A 331 13.63 12.75 10.30
C GLU A 331 14.49 12.80 11.56
N LEU A 332 15.67 12.21 11.46
CA LEU A 332 16.63 12.14 12.57
C LEU A 332 17.66 13.25 12.41
N ILE A 333 17.61 14.25 13.28
CA ILE A 333 18.46 15.44 13.22
C ILE A 333 19.51 15.35 14.32
N ALA A 334 20.78 15.16 13.97
CA ALA A 334 21.87 15.15 14.96
C ALA A 334 21.95 16.49 15.72
N CYS A 335 22.07 16.43 17.05
CA CYS A 335 22.14 17.64 17.88
C CYS A 335 23.50 18.36 17.69
N ASN A 336 24.62 17.66 17.93
CA ASN A 336 25.97 18.23 17.98
C ASN A 336 27.03 17.26 17.40
N GLY A 337 28.26 17.76 17.17
CA GLY A 337 29.47 16.95 16.91
C GLY A 337 29.70 16.55 15.45
N ALA A 338 30.58 15.56 15.21
CA ALA A 338 30.88 15.03 13.87
C ALA A 338 29.63 14.50 13.13
N ALA A 339 28.59 14.10 13.88
CA ALA A 339 27.28 13.73 13.35
C ALA A 339 26.46 14.92 12.83
N LYS A 340 26.78 16.17 13.21
CA LYS A 340 26.17 17.40 12.64
C LYS A 340 26.81 17.80 11.30
N ALA A 341 28.09 17.49 11.12
CA ALA A 341 28.78 17.61 9.82
C ALA A 341 28.31 16.56 8.80
N TYR A 342 27.51 15.59 9.27
CA TYR A 342 26.96 14.54 8.46
C TYR A 342 25.75 15.04 7.66
N THR A 343 25.79 14.88 6.34
CA THR A 343 24.64 15.16 5.49
C THR A 343 23.49 14.25 5.89
N PHE A 344 22.36 14.84 6.30
CA PHE A 344 21.20 14.10 6.77
C PHE A 344 20.76 13.05 5.74
N PRO A 345 20.30 11.86 6.18
CA PRO A 345 19.73 10.88 5.27
C PRO A 345 18.52 11.52 4.60
N ASP A 346 18.65 11.78 3.31
CA ASP A 346 17.57 12.35 2.53
C ASP A 346 16.52 11.27 2.27
N ILE A 347 15.51 11.21 3.15
CA ILE A 347 14.42 10.23 3.10
C ILE A 347 13.54 10.36 1.85
N HIS A 348 13.75 11.43 1.06
CA HIS A 348 13.08 11.66 -0.22
C HIS A 348 13.97 11.30 -1.42
N GLN A 349 15.23 10.94 -1.21
CA GLN A 349 16.18 10.61 -2.28
C GLN A 349 15.65 9.47 -3.16
N VAL A 350 15.20 8.36 -2.57
CA VAL A 350 14.67 7.22 -3.33
C VAL A 350 13.46 7.66 -4.18
N THR A 351 12.51 8.38 -3.57
CA THR A 351 11.30 8.84 -4.26
C THR A 351 11.61 9.89 -5.34
N ARG A 352 12.62 10.76 -5.17
CA ARG A 352 13.03 11.72 -6.21
C ARG A 352 13.74 11.05 -7.38
N THR A 353 14.67 10.15 -7.09
CA THR A 353 15.40 9.39 -8.12
C THR A 353 14.41 8.55 -8.92
N TYR A 354 13.49 7.91 -8.22
CA TYR A 354 12.44 7.11 -8.81
C TYR A 354 11.19 7.98 -9.00
N ASN A 355 11.23 8.87 -10.01
CA ASN A 355 10.22 9.90 -10.33
C ASN A 355 8.82 9.32 -10.61
N TYR A 356 8.19 8.83 -9.54
CA TYR A 356 6.97 8.06 -9.56
C TYR A 356 5.78 8.86 -10.09
N GLU A 357 5.72 10.16 -9.81
CA GLU A 357 4.66 11.03 -10.34
C GLU A 357 4.69 11.09 -11.87
N LYS A 358 5.88 11.19 -12.48
CA LYS A 358 6.04 11.07 -13.93
C LYS A 358 5.69 9.66 -14.44
N PHE A 359 6.01 8.61 -13.68
CA PHE A 359 5.66 7.24 -14.08
C PHE A 359 4.15 6.97 -14.02
N VAL A 360 3.44 7.52 -13.05
CA VAL A 360 2.00 7.35 -12.87
C VAL A 360 1.19 8.09 -13.92
N GLN A 361 1.50 9.37 -14.18
CA GLN A 361 0.71 10.22 -15.08
C GLN A 361 0.69 9.70 -16.53
N TRP A 362 1.68 8.90 -16.92
CA TRP A 362 1.85 8.42 -18.30
C TRP A 362 1.50 6.94 -18.49
N THR A 363 1.21 6.20 -17.42
CA THR A 363 0.95 4.76 -17.49
C THR A 363 -0.53 4.48 -17.22
N ASP A 364 -1.37 4.76 -18.20
CA ASP A 364 -2.67 4.11 -18.28
C ASP A 364 -2.50 2.73 -18.94
N SER A 365 -3.28 1.74 -18.49
CA SER A 365 -3.25 0.42 -19.14
C SER A 365 -3.89 0.56 -20.54
N GLN A 366 -3.07 0.49 -21.60
CA GLN A 366 -3.55 0.51 -23.00
C GLN A 366 -4.71 -0.47 -23.22
N ASN A 367 -4.65 -1.65 -22.60
CA ASN A 367 -5.69 -2.66 -22.66
C ASN A 367 -7.04 -2.21 -22.06
N MET A 368 -7.04 -1.34 -21.05
CA MET A 368 -8.27 -0.75 -20.48
C MET A 368 -8.83 0.36 -21.38
N TRP A 369 -7.97 1.12 -22.05
CA TRP A 369 -8.38 2.05 -23.09
C TRP A 369 -9.05 1.31 -24.26
N ASP A 370 -8.43 0.24 -24.75
CA ASP A 370 -8.96 -0.58 -25.84
C ASP A 370 -10.32 -1.20 -25.45
N TYR A 371 -10.47 -1.68 -24.21
CA TYR A 371 -11.76 -2.17 -23.70
C TYR A 371 -12.83 -1.07 -23.63
N LYS A 372 -12.50 0.10 -23.06
CA LYS A 372 -13.43 1.24 -22.96
C LYS A 372 -13.84 1.75 -24.34
N ALA A 373 -12.89 1.83 -25.28
CA ALA A 373 -13.15 2.19 -26.67
C ALA A 373 -14.06 1.17 -27.37
N THR A 374 -13.83 -0.12 -27.14
CA THR A 374 -14.68 -1.19 -27.70
C THR A 374 -16.10 -1.11 -27.14
N ASN A 375 -16.27 -0.90 -25.82
CA ASN A 375 -17.59 -0.76 -25.21
C ASN A 375 -18.32 0.53 -25.61
N LEU A 376 -17.61 1.65 -25.78
CA LEU A 376 -18.18 2.88 -26.32
C LEU A 376 -18.71 2.64 -27.75
N ASN A 377 -17.95 1.92 -28.58
CA ASN A 377 -18.37 1.55 -29.92
C ASN A 377 -19.61 0.63 -29.91
N THR A 378 -19.64 -0.41 -29.06
CA THR A 378 -20.80 -1.30 -28.90
C THR A 378 -22.04 -0.55 -28.39
N SER A 379 -21.87 0.39 -27.46
CA SER A 379 -22.96 1.23 -26.94
C SER A 379 -23.48 2.24 -27.97
N SER A 380 -22.61 2.73 -28.85
CA SER A 380 -23.01 3.60 -29.96
C SER A 380 -23.71 2.84 -31.10
N LEU A 381 -23.31 1.59 -31.37
CA LEU A 381 -23.95 0.70 -32.35
C LEU A 381 -25.37 0.27 -31.92
N THR A 382 -25.60 0.07 -30.62
CA THR A 382 -26.93 -0.23 -30.09
C THR A 382 -27.85 1.00 -30.08
N SER A 383 -27.31 2.22 -29.97
CA SER A 383 -28.08 3.46 -30.08
C SER A 383 -28.47 3.84 -31.53
N SER A 384 -27.78 3.31 -32.55
CA SER A 384 -28.03 3.63 -33.96
C SER A 384 -28.98 2.68 -34.69
N THR A 385 -29.57 1.69 -34.00
CA THR A 385 -30.43 0.67 -34.64
C THR A 385 -31.90 0.75 -34.22
N MET A 386 -32.44 1.97 -34.09
CA MET A 386 -33.89 2.22 -33.98
C MET A 386 -34.31 3.40 -34.87
N THR A 387 -34.45 3.12 -36.16
CA THR A 387 -35.31 3.91 -37.07
C THR A 387 -36.20 2.93 -37.84
N PRO A 388 -37.52 2.90 -37.59
CA PRO A 388 -38.44 2.15 -38.43
C PRO A 388 -38.67 2.95 -39.73
N THR A 389 -38.26 2.36 -40.85
CA THR A 389 -38.53 2.89 -42.19
C THR A 389 -40.00 2.61 -42.54
N THR A 390 -40.80 3.68 -42.67
CA THR A 390 -42.16 3.61 -43.22
C THR A 390 -42.22 4.45 -44.49
N GLU A 391 -42.15 3.80 -45.66
CA GLU A 391 -42.63 4.32 -46.95
C GLU A 391 -43.49 3.20 -47.58
N ARG A 392 -44.81 3.30 -47.76
CA ARG A 392 -45.69 4.21 -48.54
C ARG A 392 -46.00 3.61 -49.93
N ALA A 393 -47.28 3.28 -50.16
CA ALA A 393 -47.91 3.35 -51.48
C ALA A 393 -49.45 3.48 -51.35
N ALA A 394 -49.95 4.63 -51.81
CA ALA A 394 -51.36 4.90 -52.16
C ALA A 394 -51.75 4.09 -53.42
N GLY A 395 -53.00 3.85 -53.79
CA GLY A 395 -54.33 4.23 -53.31
C GLY A 395 -55.34 3.81 -54.39
N VAL A 396 -56.61 3.56 -54.05
CA VAL A 396 -57.73 3.57 -55.01
C VAL A 396 -59.00 4.08 -54.30
N VAL A 397 -59.74 4.88 -55.08
CA VAL A 397 -60.86 5.78 -54.80
C VAL A 397 -62.21 5.06 -54.55
N ALA A 398 -62.98 5.61 -53.58
CA ALA A 398 -64.46 5.82 -53.47
C ALA A 398 -65.45 4.82 -54.15
N LEU A 399 -66.60 4.39 -53.59
CA LEU A 399 -67.72 5.06 -52.90
C LEU A 399 -68.73 3.95 -52.40
N PRO A 400 -69.93 4.21 -51.82
CA PRO A 400 -70.30 3.76 -50.47
C PRO A 400 -71.55 2.86 -50.40
N SER A 401 -71.90 2.37 -49.20
CA SER A 401 -73.33 2.20 -48.85
C SER A 401 -73.55 2.17 -47.33
N HIS A 402 -74.40 3.10 -46.89
CA HIS A 402 -75.18 3.04 -45.65
C HIS A 402 -75.75 1.64 -45.38
N THR A 403 -75.80 1.21 -44.11
CA THR A 403 -77.06 1.14 -43.35
C THR A 403 -76.85 0.70 -41.90
N LYS A 404 -77.76 1.20 -41.08
CA LYS A 404 -77.95 1.04 -39.64
C LYS A 404 -78.30 -0.40 -39.21
N SER A 405 -78.41 -0.55 -37.89
CA SER A 405 -79.24 -1.47 -37.09
C SER A 405 -78.42 -2.56 -36.39
N VAL A 406 -78.51 -2.80 -35.08
CA VAL A 406 -79.33 -2.30 -33.95
C VAL A 406 -78.42 -2.18 -32.73
#